data_AF-A0A0N7K054-F1
#
_entry.id   AF-A0A0N7K054-F1
#
_cell.length_a   1.000
_cell.length_b   1.000
_cell.length_c   1.000
_cell.angle_alpha   90.00
_cell.angle_beta   90.00
_cell.angle_gamma   90.00
#
_symmetry.space_group_name_H-M   'P 1'
#
loop_
_entity.id
_entity.type
_entity.pdbx_description
1 polymer ?
#
loop_
_entity_poly.entity_id
_entity_poly.type
_entity_poly.pdbx_seq_one_letter_code
_entity_poly.pdbx_strand_id
1 'polypeptide(L)' 'MILLCERCYAPVDPATERYYRLSHIDHADAAGDVVWRDAVVHTDACAAAGTVTAAGRQGRAA' A
#
# COMPACT_ATOMS: atom_id res chain seq x y z
N MET A 1 3.52 -11.37 5.90
CA MET A 1 2.47 -10.46 5.38
C MET A 1 3.18 -9.31 4.70
N ILE A 2 2.90 -9.03 3.43
CA ILE A 2 3.56 -7.96 2.68
C ILE A 2 2.87 -6.64 2.97
N LEU A 3 3.64 -5.57 3.22
CA LEU A 3 3.11 -4.21 3.32
C LEU A 3 3.19 -3.59 1.93
N LEU A 4 2.06 -3.07 1.44
CA LEU A 4 1.99 -2.36 0.16
C LEU A 4 1.58 -0.93 0.42
N CYS A 5 2.29 0.01 -0.21
CA CYS A 5 1.91 1.41 -0.19
C CYS A 5 0.63 1.62 -1.01
N GLU A 6 -0.44 2.17 -0.42
CA GLU A 6 -1.72 2.38 -1.11
C GLU A 6 -1.67 3.43 -2.23
N ARG A 7 -0.60 4.24 -2.27
CA ARG A 7 -0.41 5.31 -3.28
C ARG A 7 0.26 4.82 -4.57
N CYS A 8 1.23 3.91 -4.44
CA CYS A 8 2.06 3.44 -5.56
C CYS A 8 1.96 1.94 -5.81
N TYR A 9 1.34 1.19 -4.89
CA TYR A 9 1.23 -0.27 -4.87
C TYR A 9 2.56 -1.04 -4.83
N ALA A 10 3.68 -0.35 -4.60
CA ALA A 10 4.97 -0.98 -4.37
C ALA A 10 5.08 -1.49 -2.93
N PRO A 11 5.93 -2.50 -2.68
CA PRO A 11 6.25 -2.95 -1.32
C PRO A 11 6.83 -1.83 -0.46
N VAL A 12 6.59 -1.93 0.84
CA VAL A 12 7.26 -1.16 1.88
C VAL A 12 8.06 -2.15 2.72
N ASP A 13 9.36 -1.98 2.80
CA ASP A 13 10.22 -2.74 3.70
C ASP A 13 10.24 -2.09 5.10
N PRO A 14 9.56 -2.66 6.10
CA PRO A 14 9.52 -2.08 7.44
C PRO A 14 10.87 -2.13 8.18
N ALA A 15 11.85 -2.90 7.69
CA ALA A 15 13.19 -2.95 8.28
C ALA A 15 14.07 -1.76 7.85
N THR A 16 13.77 -1.13 6.72
CA THR A 16 14.63 -0.11 6.10
C THR A 16 13.91 1.19 5.76
N GLU A 17 12.58 1.18 5.64
CA GLU A 17 11.78 2.34 5.23
C GLU A 17 10.94 2.90 6.39
N ARG A 18 10.80 4.23 6.41
CA ARG A 18 9.79 4.89 7.25
C ARG A 18 8.46 4.93 6.50
N TYR A 19 7.38 4.63 7.21
CA TYR A 19 6.04 4.61 6.65
C TYR A 19 5.01 5.08 7.69
N TYR A 20 3.86 5.54 7.20
CA TYR A 20 2.69 5.73 8.05
C TYR A 20 1.79 4.50 7.98
N ARG A 21 1.21 4.11 9.12
CA ARG A 21 0.10 3.17 9.21
C ARG A 21 -1.14 3.93 9.65
N LEU A 22 -2.16 3.92 8.82
CA LEU A 22 -3.38 4.69 9.01
C LEU A 22 -4.57 3.73 9.12
N SER A 23 -5.23 3.73 10.26
CA SER A 23 -6.45 2.95 10.45
C SER A 23 -7.67 3.76 10.00
N HIS A 24 -8.55 3.15 9.22
CA HIS A 24 -9.82 3.74 8.81
C HIS A 24 -10.97 2.74 9.01
N ILE A 25 -12.18 3.29 9.14
CA ILE A 25 -13.40 2.49 9.21
C ILE A 25 -13.74 2.06 7.78
N ASP A 26 -13.88 0.75 7.57
CA ASP A 26 -14.34 0.16 6.31
C ASP A 26 -15.86 0.25 6.26
N HIS A 27 -16.51 -0.36 7.25
CA HIS A 27 -17.96 -0.30 7.47
C HIS A 27 -18.31 -0.70 8.91
N ALA A 28 -19.57 -0.54 9.29
CA ALA A 28 -20.16 -1.25 10.42
C ALA A 28 -20.95 -2.45 9.90
N ASP A 29 -20.84 -3.60 10.54
CA ASP A 29 -21.57 -4.80 10.14
C ASP A 29 -23.04 -4.76 10.61
N ALA A 30 -23.80 -5.83 10.33
CA ALA A 30 -25.21 -5.91 10.69
C ALA A 30 -25.45 -6.00 12.22
N ALA A 31 -24.44 -6.38 13.01
CA ALA A 31 -24.50 -6.36 14.47
C ALA A 31 -24.14 -4.98 15.06
N GLY A 32 -23.62 -4.07 14.22
CA GLY A 32 -23.18 -2.74 14.61
C GLY A 32 -21.71 -2.68 15.02
N ASP A 33 -20.95 -3.76 14.80
CA ASP A 33 -19.51 -3.77 15.06
C ASP A 33 -18.76 -3.05 13.95
N VAL A 34 -17.80 -2.21 14.34
CA VAL A 34 -16.99 -1.44 13.39
C VAL A 34 -15.87 -2.31 12.84
N VAL A 35 -15.88 -2.52 11.53
CA VAL A 35 -14.81 -3.17 10.80
C VAL A 35 -13.76 -2.12 10.44
N TRP A 36 -12.55 -2.32 10.96
CA TRP A 36 -11.40 -1.47 10.71
C TRP A 36 -10.50 -2.05 9.63
N ARG A 37 -9.85 -1.17 8.87
CA ARG A 37 -8.82 -1.50 7.89
C ARG A 37 -7.61 -0.62 8.13
N ASP A 38 -6.44 -1.18 7.81
CA ASP A 38 -5.19 -0.44 7.85
C ASP A 38 -4.70 -0.18 6.44
N ALA A 39 -4.28 1.06 6.22
CA ALA A 39 -3.55 1.52 5.07
C ALA A 39 -2.08 1.75 5.45
N VAL A 40 -1.18 1.51 4.49
CA VAL A 40 0.24 1.81 4.62
C VAL A 40 0.64 2.77 3.52
N VAL A 41 1.42 3.81 3.84
CA VAL A 41 2.00 4.73 2.86
C VAL A 41 3.47 5.00 3.15
N HIS A 42 4.28 5.08 2.10
CA HIS A 42 5.64 5.61 2.18
C HIS A 42 5.62 7.02 2.78
N THR A 43 6.53 7.32 3.69
CA THR A 43 6.75 8.70 4.15
C THR A 43 7.42 9.53 3.06
N ASP A 44 8.34 8.93 2.32
CA ASP A 44 9.00 9.57 1.18
C ASP A 44 8.09 9.60 -0.06
N ALA A 45 8.42 10.47 -1.01
CA ALA A 45 7.69 10.55 -2.28
C ALA A 45 7.87 9.24 -3.07
N CYS A 46 6.77 8.59 -3.40
CA CYS A 46 6.74 7.44 -4.30
C CYS A 46 6.15 7.83 -5.66
N ALA A 47 6.50 7.06 -6.70
CA ALA A 47 5.93 7.25 -8.03
C ALA A 47 4.42 7.01 -7.99
N ALA A 48 3.65 7.82 -8.73
CA ALA A 48 2.21 7.63 -8.83
C ALA A 48 1.90 6.23 -9.37
N ALA A 49 0.81 5.60 -8.89
CA ALA A 49 0.35 4.33 -9.42
C ALA A 49 0.23 4.38 -10.95
N GLY A 50 0.69 3.32 -11.62
CA GLY A 50 0.70 3.23 -13.09
C GLY A 50 1.86 3.95 -13.77
N THR A 51 2.75 4.62 -13.02
CA THR A 51 4.01 5.15 -13.58
C THR A 51 4.88 3.99 -14.04
N VAL A 52 5.10 3.87 -15.35
CA VAL A 52 6.03 2.88 -15.91
C VAL A 52 7.45 3.41 -15.76
N THR A 53 8.20 2.90 -14.79
CA THR A 53 9.65 3.12 -14.74
C THR A 53 10.36 2.17 -15.70
N ALA A 54 11.51 2.56 -16.24
CA ALA A 54 12.28 1.73 -17.17
C ALA A 54 12.63 0.33 -16.60
N ALA A 55 12.67 0.19 -15.27
CA ALA A 55 12.89 -1.07 -14.57
C ALA A 55 11.69 -2.05 -14.66
N GLY A 56 10.47 -1.57 -14.95
CA GLY A 56 9.26 -2.39 -15.05
C GLY A 56 9.14 -3.23 -16.33
N ARG A 57 10.11 -3.16 -17.26
CA ARG A 57 10.14 -3.93 -18.51
C ARG A 57 10.80 -5.32 -18.36
N GLN A 58 10.99 -5.81 -17.14
CA GLN A 58 11.51 -7.16 -16.87
C GLN A 58 10.44 -7.96 -16.13
N GLY A 59 9.50 -8.60 -16.84
CA GLY A 59 8.50 -9.42 -16.15
C GLY A 59 7.29 -9.91 -16.93
N ARG A 60 7.13 -9.56 -18.21
CA ARG A 60 6.13 -10.20 -19.07
C ARG A 60 6.80 -10.75 -20.32
N ALA A 61 7.43 -11.92 -20.15
CA ALA A 61 7.54 -12.86 -21.25
C ALA A 61 6.16 -13.52 -21.42
N ALA A 62 5.74 -13.60 -22.69
CA ALA A 62 4.46 -14.13 -23.16
C ALA A 62 4.28 -15.63 -22.85
#